data_AF-A0A3B9VN82-F1
#
_entry.id   AF-A0A3B9VN82-F1
#
_cell.length_a   1.000
_cell.length_b   1.000
_cell.length_c   1.000
_cell.angle_alpha   90.00
_cell.angle_beta   90.00
_cell.angle_gamma   90.00
#
_symmetry.space_group_name_H-M   'P 1'
#
loop_
_entity.id
_entity.type
_entity.pdbx_description
1 polymer ?
#
loop_
_entity_poly.entity_id
_entity_poly.type
_entity_poly.pdbx_seq_one_letter_code
_entity_poly.pdbx_strand_id
1 'polypeptide(L)'
;RDTVEVMMAMYESARHNKVVHLPMQEKEYPLDLMIEEGKLPLEREGRYDIRGFLDRSSIDETRYQQLRDDGLPHHQAMRIVHQEVETQA
;
A
#
# COMPACT_ATOMS: atom_id res chain seq x y z
N ARG A 1 -20.09 -5.93 -26.06
CA ARG A 1 -20.91 -4.74 -25.74
C ARG A 1 -20.05 -3.74 -24.97
N ASP A 2 -19.49 -4.15 -23.84
CA ASP A 2 -18.73 -3.32 -22.90
C ASP A 2 -17.51 -2.63 -23.53
N THR A 3 -16.78 -3.33 -24.41
CA THR A 3 -15.63 -2.76 -25.15
C THR A 3 -16.00 -1.52 -25.97
N VAL A 4 -17.18 -1.54 -26.63
CA VAL A 4 -17.64 -0.42 -27.45
C VAL A 4 -18.03 0.77 -26.58
N GLU A 5 -18.68 0.51 -25.44
CA GLU A 5 -19.05 1.56 -24.48
C GLU A 5 -17.80 2.26 -23.91
N VAL A 6 -16.75 1.51 -23.58
CA VAL A 6 -15.46 2.08 -23.14
C VAL A 6 -14.80 2.91 -24.24
N MET A 7 -14.74 2.40 -25.47
CA MET A 7 -14.18 3.15 -26.61
C MET A 7 -14.95 4.45 -26.88
N MET A 8 -16.28 4.42 -26.80
CA MET A 8 -17.12 5.61 -26.99
C MET A 8 -16.94 6.62 -25.86
N ALA A 9 -16.79 6.18 -24.60
CA ALA A 9 -16.51 7.09 -23.50
C ALA A 9 -15.14 7.75 -23.61
N MET A 10 -14.11 7.00 -24.04
CA MET A 10 -12.79 7.57 -24.33
C MET A 10 -12.86 8.60 -25.45
N TYR A 11 -13.56 8.27 -26.55
CA TYR A 11 -13.77 9.18 -27.67
C TYR A 11 -14.51 10.47 -27.23
N GLU A 12 -15.61 10.33 -26.50
CA GLU A 12 -16.41 11.49 -26.06
C GLU A 12 -15.69 12.35 -25.02
N SER A 13 -14.87 11.74 -24.16
CA SER A 13 -13.98 12.45 -23.22
C SER A 13 -12.96 13.31 -23.97
N ALA A 14 -12.26 12.73 -24.95
CA ALA A 14 -11.31 13.46 -25.78
C ALA A 14 -11.97 14.57 -26.60
N ARG A 15 -13.16 14.31 -27.17
CA ARG A 15 -13.91 15.26 -28.00
C ARG A 15 -14.38 16.50 -27.22
N HIS A 16 -14.83 16.29 -25.98
CA HIS A 16 -15.39 17.35 -25.16
C HIS A 16 -14.44 17.90 -24.09
N ASN A 17 -13.24 17.33 -23.96
CA ASN A 17 -12.28 17.66 -22.92
C ASN A 17 -12.89 17.66 -21.51
N LYS A 18 -13.65 16.60 -21.20
CA LYS A 18 -14.36 16.46 -19.92
C LYS A 18 -14.42 15.02 -19.47
N VAL A 19 -14.57 14.80 -18.17
CA VAL A 19 -14.83 13.47 -17.61
C VAL A 19 -16.19 12.97 -18.08
N VAL A 20 -16.20 11.77 -18.66
CA VAL A 20 -17.43 11.06 -19.07
C VAL A 20 -17.66 9.94 -18.06
N HIS A 21 -18.78 10.00 -17.36
CA HIS A 21 -19.19 8.92 -16.46
C HIS A 21 -19.94 7.85 -17.26
N LEU A 22 -19.42 6.63 -17.23
CA LEU A 22 -20.08 5.47 -17.81
C LEU A 22 -21.32 5.11 -16.96
N PRO A 23 -22.42 4.68 -17.59
CA PRO A 23 -23.58 4.15 -16.86
C PRO A 23 -23.32 2.74 -16.29
N MET A 24 -22.24 2.09 -16.71
CA MET A 24 -21.81 0.78 -16.20
C MET A 24 -21.23 0.92 -14.79
N GLN A 25 -21.69 0.07 -13.88
CA GLN A 25 -21.19 0.01 -12.50
C GLN A 25 -19.92 -0.84 -12.44
N GLU A 26 -19.03 -0.48 -11.53
CA GLU A 26 -17.89 -1.33 -11.18
C GLU A 26 -18.42 -2.66 -10.62
N LYS A 27 -17.88 -3.78 -11.11
CA LYS A 27 -18.15 -5.09 -10.51
C LYS A 27 -17.45 -5.16 -9.14
N GLU A 28 -17.57 -6.29 -8.47
CA GLU A 28 -16.81 -6.55 -7.25
C GLU A 28 -15.32 -6.27 -7.45
N TYR A 29 -14.71 -5.65 -6.45
CA TYR A 29 -13.32 -5.25 -6.51
C TYR A 29 -12.44 -6.50 -6.61
N PRO A 30 -11.52 -6.59 -7.60
CA PRO A 30 -10.76 -7.82 -7.82
C PRO A 30 -9.95 -8.30 -6.61
N LEU A 31 -9.45 -7.40 -5.76
CA LEU A 31 -8.72 -7.82 -4.56
C LEU A 31 -9.65 -8.41 -3.51
N ASP A 32 -10.87 -7.88 -3.36
CA ASP A 32 -11.86 -8.43 -2.43
C ASP A 32 -12.25 -9.84 -2.85
N LEU A 33 -12.51 -10.04 -4.15
CA LEU A 33 -12.73 -11.37 -4.73
C LEU A 33 -11.58 -12.32 -4.47
N MET A 34 -10.34 -11.88 -4.64
CA MET A 34 -9.17 -12.72 -4.39
C MET A 34 -8.99 -13.09 -2.90
N ILE A 35 -9.40 -12.22 -1.97
CA ILE A 35 -9.43 -12.51 -0.54
C ILE A 35 -10.51 -13.56 -0.25
N GLU A 36 -11.72 -13.36 -0.76
CA GLU A 36 -12.86 -14.29 -0.58
C GLU A 36 -12.57 -15.68 -1.17
N GLU A 37 -11.91 -15.74 -2.32
CA GLU A 37 -11.47 -16.97 -2.97
C GLU A 37 -10.26 -17.63 -2.27
N GLY A 38 -9.69 -17.01 -1.22
CA GLY A 38 -8.53 -17.52 -0.49
C GLY A 38 -7.21 -17.47 -1.27
N LYS A 39 -7.14 -16.70 -2.36
CA LYS A 39 -5.95 -16.55 -3.20
C LYS A 39 -4.94 -15.55 -2.63
N LEU A 40 -5.36 -14.73 -1.67
CA LEU A 40 -4.52 -13.78 -0.94
C LEU A 40 -4.53 -14.13 0.56
N PRO A 41 -3.77 -15.15 0.99
CA PRO A 41 -3.66 -15.46 2.41
C PRO A 41 -2.99 -14.31 3.16
N LEU A 42 -3.48 -14.02 4.36
CA LEU A 42 -2.92 -12.99 5.22
C LEU A 42 -1.61 -13.48 5.85
N GLU A 43 -0.49 -12.82 5.56
CA GLU A 43 0.82 -13.17 6.12
C GLU A 43 1.00 -12.65 7.57
N ARG A 44 0.39 -11.50 7.88
CA ARG A 44 0.49 -10.83 9.18
C ARG A 44 -0.89 -10.37 9.62
N GLU A 45 -1.34 -10.85 10.77
CA GLU A 45 -2.60 -10.42 11.36
C GLU A 45 -2.52 -8.97 11.85
N GLY A 46 -3.59 -8.19 11.61
CA GLY A 46 -3.71 -6.82 12.10
C GLY A 46 -3.87 -5.78 11.00
N ARG A 47 -4.04 -4.52 11.43
CA ARG A 47 -4.20 -3.39 10.51
C ARG A 47 -2.83 -3.01 9.94
N TYR A 48 -2.72 -2.97 8.62
CA TYR A 48 -1.53 -2.43 7.96
C TYR A 48 -1.36 -0.94 8.27
N ASP A 49 -0.19 -0.57 8.80
CA ASP A 49 0.21 0.82 9.02
C ASP A 49 1.55 1.10 8.32
N ILE A 50 1.51 1.93 7.28
CA ILE A 50 2.69 2.37 6.52
C ILE A 50 3.72 3.14 7.37
N ARG A 51 3.30 3.65 8.53
CA ARG A 51 4.16 4.36 9.49
C ARG A 51 4.49 3.53 10.72
N GLY A 52 4.13 2.24 10.73
CA GLY A 52 4.42 1.33 11.85
C GLY A 52 5.89 1.36 12.26
N PHE A 53 6.80 1.49 11.29
CA PHE A 53 8.26 1.58 11.54
C PHE A 53 8.70 2.80 12.37
N LEU A 54 7.83 3.79 12.59
CA LEU A 54 8.10 4.93 13.45
C LEU A 54 7.77 4.66 14.92
N ASP A 55 7.09 3.55 15.22
CA ASP A 55 6.91 3.12 16.61
C ASP A 55 8.27 2.80 17.24
N ARG A 56 8.46 3.31 18.45
CA ARG A 56 9.69 3.18 19.25
C ARG A 56 9.48 2.26 20.45
N SER A 57 8.28 1.72 20.65
CA SER A 57 7.94 0.93 21.84
C SER A 57 8.80 -0.33 22.00
N SER A 58 9.22 -0.93 20.90
CA SER A 58 9.91 -2.23 20.83
C SER A 58 11.32 -2.18 20.22
N ILE A 59 11.85 -1.00 19.90
CA ILE A 59 13.15 -0.87 19.23
C ILE A 59 14.32 -0.96 20.22
N ASP A 60 15.50 -1.33 19.72
CA ASP A 60 16.75 -1.17 20.46
C ASP A 60 17.28 0.27 20.34
N GLU A 61 17.12 1.03 21.42
CA GLU A 61 17.54 2.43 21.51
C GLU A 61 19.07 2.62 21.33
N THR A 62 19.86 1.64 21.76
CA THR A 62 21.33 1.68 21.64
C THR A 62 21.73 1.55 20.18
N ARG A 63 21.11 0.58 19.49
CA ARG A 63 21.31 0.38 18.06
C ARG A 63 20.86 1.58 17.24
N TYR A 64 19.71 2.17 17.59
CA TYR A 64 19.23 3.40 16.97
C TYR A 64 20.23 4.54 17.12
N GLN A 65 20.79 4.74 18.32
CA GLN A 65 21.76 5.80 18.55
C GLN A 65 23.04 5.61 17.74
N GLN A 66 23.57 4.39 17.65
CA GLN A 66 24.72 4.07 16.79
C GLN A 66 24.48 4.47 15.33
N LEU A 67 23.32 4.10 14.76
CA LEU A 67 22.98 4.47 13.38
C LEU A 67 22.89 5.99 13.18
N ARG A 68 22.44 6.72 14.21
CA ARG A 68 22.38 8.18 14.18
C ARG A 68 23.77 8.81 14.26
N ASP A 69 24.66 8.25 15.09
CA ASP A 69 26.06 8.69 15.21
C ASP A 69 26.84 8.40 13.92
N ASP A 70 26.53 7.30 13.24
CA ASP A 70 27.03 6.95 11.90
C ASP A 70 26.49 7.88 10.78
N GLY A 71 25.60 8.81 11.12
CA GLY A 71 25.09 9.84 10.22
C GLY A 71 23.85 9.45 9.42
N LEU A 72 23.20 8.31 9.72
CA LEU A 72 21.98 7.93 8.99
C LEU A 72 20.81 8.85 9.34
N PRO A 73 20.00 9.29 8.36
CA PRO A 73 18.76 10.02 8.60
C PRO A 73 17.78 9.22 9.47
N HIS A 74 17.01 9.92 10.32
CA HIS A 74 16.09 9.31 11.29
C HIS A 74 15.19 8.22 10.68
N HIS A 75 14.54 8.49 9.54
CA HIS A 75 13.63 7.53 8.93
C HIS A 75 14.34 6.25 8.44
N GLN A 76 15.61 6.35 8.04
CA GLN A 76 16.40 5.20 7.63
C GLN A 76 16.80 4.37 8.84
N ALA A 77 17.29 5.03 9.90
CA ALA A 77 17.63 4.38 11.16
C ALA A 77 16.42 3.66 11.77
N MET A 78 15.26 4.31 11.83
CA MET A 78 14.01 3.74 12.34
C MET A 78 13.56 2.51 11.55
N ARG A 79 13.64 2.57 10.22
CA ARG A 79 13.26 1.43 9.37
C ARG A 79 14.18 0.23 9.58
N ILE A 80 15.49 0.47 9.76
CA ILE A 80 16.46 -0.60 10.01
C ILE A 80 16.17 -1.28 11.36
N VAL A 81 16.06 -0.51 12.45
CA VAL A 81 15.81 -1.11 13.77
C VAL A 81 14.47 -1.84 13.84
N HIS A 82 13.43 -1.31 13.19
CA HIS A 82 12.14 -1.98 13.14
C HIS A 82 12.19 -3.28 12.33
N GLN A 83 12.92 -3.30 11.22
CA GLN A 83 13.10 -4.51 10.42
C GLN A 83 13.93 -5.57 11.16
N GLU A 84 14.92 -5.14 11.95
CA GLU A 84 15.69 -6.03 12.84
C GLU A 84 14.78 -6.67 13.90
N VAL A 85 13.85 -5.91 14.49
CA VAL A 85 12.83 -6.43 15.43
C VAL A 85 11.90 -7.44 14.75
N GLU A 86 11.38 -7.13 13.56
CA GLU A 86 10.50 -8.04 12.82
C GLU A 86 11.17 -9.36 12.42
N THR A 87 12.50 -9.36 12.23
CA THR A 87 13.25 -10.56 11.84
C THR A 87 13.56 -11.48 13.03
N GLN A 88 13.52 -10.93 14.24
CA GLN A 88 13.80 -11.66 15.49
C GLN A 88 12.55 -12.26 16.15
N ALA A 89 11.36 -11.83 15.73
CA ALA A 89 10.07 -12.35 16.18
C ALA A 89 9.64 -13.59 15.38
#